data_AF-A0A6M0S8M9-F1
#
_entry.id   AF-A0A6M0S8M9-F1
#
_cell.length_a   1.000
_cell.length_b   1.000
_cell.length_c   1.000
_cell.angle_alpha   90.00
_cell.angle_beta   90.00
_cell.angle_gamma   90.00
#
_symmetry.space_group_name_H-M   'P 1'
#
loop_
_entity.id
_entity.type
_entity.pdbx_description
1 polymer ?
#
loop_
_entity_poly.entity_id
_entity_poly.type
_entity_poly.pdbx_seq_one_letter_code
_entity_poly.pdbx_strand_id
1 'polypeptide(L)'
;MKKELLSHWINEQLRLHTAVDLARALGVSSQGLFKWRNQEVKRLSEKSLQSLADYKEESLEETCEWLGIPMPSTYVLVARIEKLEQEVKELKLLAA
;
A
#
# COMPACT_ATOMS: atom_id res chain seq x y z
N MET A 1 -0.59 -5.47 -12.22
CA MET A 1 -1.63 -5.23 -11.20
C MET A 1 -2.80 -6.16 -11.40
N LYS A 2 -3.11 -6.97 -10.39
CA LYS A 2 -4.22 -7.92 -10.34
C LYS A 2 -5.51 -7.19 -9.93
N LYS A 3 -6.15 -6.52 -10.89
CA LYS A 3 -7.34 -5.66 -10.64
C LYS A 3 -8.54 -6.42 -10.08
N GLU A 4 -8.68 -7.69 -10.45
CA GLU A 4 -9.76 -8.56 -9.98
C GLU A 4 -9.68 -8.80 -8.48
N LEU A 5 -8.47 -9.00 -7.92
CA LEU A 5 -8.27 -9.16 -6.48
C LEU A 5 -8.66 -7.90 -5.71
N LEU A 6 -8.25 -6.73 -6.22
CA LEU A 6 -8.63 -5.45 -5.62
C LEU A 6 -10.15 -5.23 -5.68
N SER A 7 -10.77 -5.50 -6.82
CA SER A 7 -12.22 -5.39 -7.01
C SER A 7 -12.99 -6.33 -6.08
N HIS A 8 -12.57 -7.60 -5.99
CA HIS A 8 -13.16 -8.59 -5.11
C HIS A 8 -13.04 -8.15 -3.64
N TRP A 9 -11.84 -7.75 -3.22
CA TRP A 9 -11.61 -7.27 -1.85
C TRP A 9 -12.48 -6.05 -1.50
N ILE A 10 -12.60 -5.07 -2.40
CA ILE A 10 -13.49 -3.91 -2.20
C ILE A 10 -14.95 -4.36 -2.04
N ASN A 11 -15.42 -5.28 -2.88
CA ASN A 11 -16.78 -5.79 -2.76
C ASN A 11 -17.03 -6.44 -1.40
N GLU A 12 -16.08 -7.22 -0.89
CA GLU A 12 -16.17 -7.82 0.45
C GLU A 12 -16.18 -6.76 1.56
N GLN A 13 -15.32 -5.75 1.48
CA GLN A 13 -15.32 -4.64 2.45
C GLN A 13 -16.63 -3.83 2.43
N LEU A 14 -17.23 -3.64 1.25
CA LEU A 14 -18.52 -2.95 1.11
C LEU A 14 -19.71 -3.71 1.70
N ARG A 15 -19.54 -4.98 2.10
CA ARG A 15 -20.56 -5.74 2.86
C ARG A 15 -20.54 -5.37 4.34
N LEU A 16 -19.39 -4.87 4.81
CA LEU A 16 -19.14 -4.53 6.22
C LEU A 16 -19.17 -3.02 6.46
N HIS A 17 -18.80 -2.23 5.44
CA HIS A 17 -18.61 -0.79 5.54
C HIS A 17 -19.36 -0.06 4.43
N THR A 18 -19.70 1.21 4.69
CA THR A 18 -20.23 2.07 3.63
C THR A 18 -19.12 2.44 2.64
N ALA A 19 -19.49 2.73 1.39
CA ALA A 19 -18.53 3.20 0.39
C ALA A 19 -17.86 4.53 0.79
N VAL A 20 -18.53 5.36 1.58
CA VAL A 20 -17.99 6.63 2.07
C VAL A 20 -16.92 6.38 3.13
N ASP A 21 -17.19 5.51 4.09
CA ASP A 21 -16.25 5.22 5.17
C ASP A 21 -15.02 4.46 4.66
N LEU A 22 -15.22 3.49 3.76
CA LEU A 22 -14.11 2.78 3.13
C LEU A 22 -13.25 3.71 2.26
N ALA A 23 -13.88 4.60 1.47
CA ALA A 23 -13.13 5.58 0.68
C ALA A 23 -12.34 6.55 1.57
N ARG A 24 -12.93 6.99 2.69
CA ARG A 24 -12.26 7.84 3.69
C ARG A 24 -11.07 7.12 4.31
N ALA A 25 -11.24 5.87 4.75
CA ALA A 25 -10.18 5.08 5.36
C ALA A 25 -9.01 4.83 4.40
N LEU A 26 -9.31 4.59 3.12
CA LEU A 26 -8.31 4.39 2.07
C LEU A 26 -7.75 5.71 1.50
N GLY A 27 -8.18 6.87 2.01
CA GLY A 27 -7.69 8.17 1.57
C GLY A 27 -8.02 8.50 0.10
N VAL A 28 -9.11 7.94 -0.44
CA VAL A 28 -9.56 8.14 -1.83
C VAL A 28 -10.94 8.77 -1.88
N SER A 29 -11.31 9.33 -3.04
CA SER A 29 -12.70 9.74 -3.27
C SER A 29 -13.59 8.52 -3.50
N SER A 30 -14.89 8.64 -3.20
CA SER A 30 -15.85 7.57 -3.49
C SER A 30 -15.86 7.19 -4.97
N GLN A 31 -15.72 8.16 -5.87
CA GLN A 31 -15.56 7.87 -7.31
C GLN A 31 -14.28 7.06 -7.60
N GLY A 32 -13.17 7.37 -6.91
CA GLY A 32 -11.94 6.59 -6.99
C GLY A 32 -12.14 5.15 -6.53
N LEU A 33 -12.82 4.95 -5.41
CA LEU A 33 -13.17 3.62 -4.89
C LEU A 33 -14.03 2.83 -5.91
N PHE A 34 -15.02 3.47 -6.55
CA PHE A 34 -15.81 2.83 -7.60
C PHE A 34 -14.96 2.46 -8.82
N LYS A 35 -13.99 3.28 -9.22
CA LYS A 35 -13.05 2.92 -10.30
C LYS A 35 -12.18 1.71 -9.93
N TRP A 36 -11.81 1.56 -8.66
CA TRP A 36 -11.08 0.38 -8.20
C TRP A 36 -11.98 -0.85 -8.24
N ARG A 37 -13.21 -0.73 -7.72
CA ARG A 37 -14.23 -1.77 -7.75
C ARG A 37 -14.55 -2.23 -9.18
N ASN A 38 -14.69 -1.31 -10.12
CA ASN A 38 -15.01 -1.60 -11.52
C ASN A 38 -13.79 -1.97 -12.37
N GLN A 39 -12.60 -2.13 -11.77
CA GLN A 39 -11.35 -2.48 -12.47
C GLN A 39 -10.88 -1.43 -13.51
N GLU A 40 -11.40 -0.22 -13.44
CA GLU A 40 -11.09 0.90 -14.34
C GLU A 40 -9.75 1.58 -13.98
N VAL A 41 -9.23 1.33 -12.77
CA VAL A 41 -7.95 1.89 -12.32
C VAL A 41 -6.77 1.27 -13.06
N LYS A 42 -5.91 2.11 -13.64
CA LYS A 42 -4.69 1.67 -14.37
C LYS A 42 -3.49 1.51 -13.43
N ARG A 43 -3.35 2.42 -12.46
CA ARG A 43 -2.27 2.47 -11.48
C ARG A 43 -2.81 3.04 -10.17
N LEU A 44 -2.25 2.61 -9.06
CA LEU A 44 -2.49 3.19 -7.74
C LEU A 44 -1.37 4.18 -7.43
N SER A 45 -1.71 5.29 -6.78
CA SER A 45 -0.69 6.19 -6.24
C SER A 45 0.00 5.55 -5.05
N GLU A 46 1.24 5.95 -4.77
CA GLU A 46 1.98 5.48 -3.59
C GLU A 46 1.19 5.69 -2.30
N LYS A 47 0.56 6.87 -2.14
CA LYS A 47 -0.31 7.16 -1.00
C LYS A 47 -1.47 6.15 -0.88
N SER A 48 -2.10 5.79 -2.00
CA SER A 48 -3.20 4.82 -2.01
C SER A 48 -2.73 3.42 -1.62
N LEU A 49 -1.51 3.04 -2.05
CA LEU A 49 -0.91 1.76 -1.68
C LEU A 49 -0.56 1.71 -0.20
N GLN A 50 0.01 2.78 0.34
CA GLN A 50 0.31 2.86 1.77
C GLN A 50 -0.97 2.80 2.60
N SER A 51 -1.99 3.59 2.27
CA SER A 51 -3.27 3.54 2.99
C SER A 51 -3.95 2.17 2.89
N LEU A 52 -3.75 1.44 1.79
CA LEU A 52 -4.27 0.08 1.64
C LEU A 52 -3.51 -0.93 2.51
N ALA A 53 -2.19 -0.80 2.59
CA ALA A 53 -1.34 -1.59 3.47
C ALA A 53 -1.69 -1.34 4.95
N ASP A 54 -1.78 -0.07 5.35
CA ASP A 54 -2.17 0.35 6.69
C ASP A 54 -3.55 -0.19 7.08
N TYR A 55 -4.54 -0.09 6.18
CA TYR A 55 -5.90 -0.60 6.43
C TYR A 55 -5.97 -2.13 6.53
N LYS A 56 -5.12 -2.84 5.77
CA LYS A 56 -5.02 -4.30 5.80
C LYS A 56 -4.14 -4.80 6.95
N GLU A 57 -3.51 -3.90 7.72
CA GLU A 57 -2.51 -4.22 8.75
C GLU A 57 -1.36 -5.08 8.19
N GLU A 58 -1.01 -4.85 6.93
CA GLU A 58 0.05 -5.57 6.20
C GLU A 58 1.18 -4.60 5.84
N SER A 59 2.35 -5.14 5.53
CA SER A 59 3.42 -4.34 4.96
C SER A 59 3.08 -3.86 3.54
N LEU A 60 3.72 -2.76 3.12
CA LEU A 60 3.59 -2.29 1.74
C LEU A 60 4.09 -3.34 0.73
N GLU A 61 5.09 -4.13 1.10
CA GLU A 61 5.61 -5.24 0.29
C GLU A 61 4.55 -6.30 0.03
N GLU A 62 3.93 -6.82 1.09
CA GLU A 62 2.84 -7.80 0.99
C GLU A 62 1.67 -7.26 0.18
N THR A 63 1.31 -5.99 0.38
CA THR A 63 0.25 -5.34 -0.41
C THR A 63 0.62 -5.23 -1.89
N CYS A 64 1.87 -4.91 -2.22
CA CYS A 64 2.36 -4.83 -3.60
C CYS A 64 2.40 -6.22 -4.26
N GLU A 65 2.85 -7.25 -3.54
CA GLU A 65 2.88 -8.64 -3.99
C GLU A 65 1.46 -9.18 -4.23
N TRP A 66 0.56 -8.93 -3.28
CA TRP A 66 -0.87 -9.26 -3.39
C TRP A 66 -1.47 -8.65 -4.65
N LEU A 67 -1.19 -7.37 -4.92
CA LEU A 67 -1.63 -6.68 -6.13
C LEU A 67 -0.82 -7.04 -7.38
N GLY A 68 0.27 -7.79 -7.29
CA GLY A 68 1.16 -8.08 -8.41
C GLY A 68 1.66 -6.81 -9.11
N ILE A 69 2.17 -5.87 -8.31
CA ILE A 69 2.81 -4.64 -8.78
C ILE A 69 4.21 -4.53 -8.17
N PRO A 70 5.16 -3.87 -8.86
CA PRO A 70 6.47 -3.62 -8.28
C PRO A 70 6.35 -2.65 -7.10
N MET A 71 7.18 -2.86 -6.08
CA MET A 71 7.32 -1.91 -4.97
C MET A 71 7.76 -0.55 -5.51
N PRO A 72 7.17 0.57 -5.06
CA PRO A 72 7.58 1.89 -5.53
C PRO A 72 9.03 2.19 -5.14
N SER A 73 9.81 2.72 -6.08
CA SER A 73 11.25 2.98 -5.90
C SER A 73 11.56 3.89 -4.71
N THR A 74 10.65 4.81 -4.38
CA THR A 74 10.77 5.73 -3.25
C THR A 74 10.91 4.96 -1.92
N TYR A 75 10.10 3.91 -1.72
CA TYR A 75 10.14 3.10 -0.50
C TYR A 75 11.34 2.18 -0.46
N VAL A 76 11.76 1.64 -1.61
CA VAL A 76 13.00 0.86 -1.73
C VAL A 76 14.21 1.69 -1.30
N LEU A 77 14.24 2.99 -1.65
CA LEU A 77 15.31 3.90 -1.24
C LEU A 77 15.28 4.18 0.27
N VAL A 78 14.09 4.44 0.85
CA VAL A 78 13.95 4.70 2.29
C VAL A 78 14.42 3.50 3.12
N ALA A 79 13.90 2.30 2.84
CA ALA A 79 14.30 1.09 3.57
C ALA A 79 15.82 0.83 3.45
N ARG A 80 16.41 1.16 2.30
CA ARG A 80 17.86 1.05 2.10
C ARG A 80 18.65 2.09 2.88
N ILE A 81 18.14 3.32 3.00
CA ILE A 81 18.75 4.37 3.83
C ILE A 81 18.71 3.96 5.30
N GLU A 82 17.56 3.53 5.81
CA GLU A 82 17.42 3.09 7.21
C GLU A 82 18.36 1.93 7.55
N LYS A 83 18.48 0.95 6.65
CA LYS A 83 19.44 -0.15 6.80
C LYS A 83 20.89 0.34 6.86
N LEU A 84 21.27 1.25 5.96
CA LEU A 84 22.62 1.82 5.94
C LEU A 84 22.90 2.63 7.22
N GLU A 85 21.93 3.39 7.73
CA GLU A 85 22.08 4.14 8.98
C GLU A 85 22.30 3.22 10.18
N GLN A 86 21.58 2.10 10.22
CA GLN A 86 21.75 1.07 11.25
C GLN A 86 23.13 0.41 11.17
N GLU A 87 23.58 0.01 9.98
CA GLU A 87 24.93 -0.55 9.76
C GLU A 87 26.03 0.43 10.17
N VAL A 88 25.90 1.71 9.84
CA VAL A 88 26.85 2.77 10.25
C VAL A 88 26.86 2.94 11.77
N LYS A 89 25.71 2.87 12.42
CA LYS A 89 25.60 2.98 13.88
C LYS A 89 26.29 1.80 14.58
N GLU A 90 26.11 0.59 14.08
CA GLU A 90 26.76 -0.62 14.59
C GLU A 90 28.29 -0.57 14.42
N LEU A 91 28.78 -0.13 13.25
CA LEU A 91 30.21 0.05 13.01
C LEU A 91 30.83 1.10 13.94
N LYS A 92 30.12 2.21 14.23
CA LYS A 92 30.58 3.22 15.19
C LYS A 92 30.65 2.69 16.62
N LEU A 93 29.73 1.82 17.02
CA LEU A 93 29.75 1.16 18.33
C LEU A 93 30.91 0.19 18.48
N LEU A 94 31.28 -0.53 17.41
CA LEU A 94 32.40 -1.47 17.42
C LEU A 94 33.78 -0.79 17.38
N ALA A 95 33.83 0.46 16.92
CA ALA A 95 35.06 1.25 16.82
C ALA A 95 35.35 2.11 18.07
N ALA A 96 34.48 2.10 19.08
CA ALA A 96 34.59 2.82 20.34
C ALA A 96 34.98 1.89 21.49
#